data_AF-A0A164GFA3-F1
#
_entry.id   AF-A0A164GFA3-F1
#
_cell.length_a   1.000
_cell.length_b   1.000
_cell.length_c   1.000
_cell.angle_alpha   90.00
_cell.angle_beta   90.00
_cell.angle_gamma   90.00
#
_symmetry.space_group_name_H-M   'P 1'
#
loop_
_entity.id
_entity.type
_entity.pdbx_description
1 polymer ?
#
loop_
_entity_poly.entity_id
_entity_poly.type
_entity_poly.pdbx_seq_one_letter_code
_entity_poly.pdbx_strand_id
1 'polypeptide(L)'
;FNFSVGSPDSISKFTGGTEVFFPIDLASGYWQIELEEESKEKTAFIVDDNLYEWNRLAFGLTNAPGTFQRLMNSVLRRVIGKICLVYLDDIIIFSSIIEEHFTNLKTVVFSLLENAHLKMKMSKCEFLAQSVSYLGHDFSKEFLIYTDASNYGLGAVLSHMKDGKDQPIAYASRNLNKGEIMYSTIEKEAAAVVFGIKRFRHYLQDQPFVIVSDHRPFQWMQNFKDETGRLGRWAILLSYMKFSFQY
;
A
#
# COMPACT_ATOMS: atom_id res chain seq x y z
N PHE A 1 -12.45 -7.73 -1.48
CA PHE A 1 -12.62 -6.45 -2.19
C PHE A 1 -11.25 -5.96 -2.61
N ASN A 2 -10.83 -6.29 -3.84
CA ASN A 2 -9.57 -5.83 -4.42
C ASN A 2 -9.76 -4.38 -4.88
N PHE A 3 -9.40 -3.42 -4.05
CA PHE A 3 -9.10 -2.08 -4.53
C PHE A 3 -7.64 -2.07 -4.95
N SER A 4 -7.40 -1.97 -6.26
CA SER A 4 -6.10 -1.58 -6.81
C SER A 4 -5.96 -0.09 -6.51
N VAL A 5 -5.52 0.25 -5.30
CA VAL A 5 -5.00 1.59 -5.02
C VAL A 5 -3.80 1.72 -5.94
N GLY A 6 -3.91 2.58 -6.95
CA GLY A 6 -2.78 2.90 -7.81
C GLY A 6 -1.64 3.31 -6.89
N SER A 7 -0.50 2.64 -7.02
CA SER A 7 0.72 3.04 -6.33
C SER A 7 0.98 4.53 -6.62
N PRO A 8 1.60 5.29 -5.71
CA PRO A 8 2.06 6.66 -6.00
C PRO A 8 2.84 6.74 -7.33
N ASP A 9 3.49 5.65 -7.74
CA ASP A 9 4.20 5.55 -9.02
C ASP A 9 3.33 5.25 -10.24
N SER A 10 2.15 4.67 -10.07
CA SER A 10 1.13 4.69 -11.13
C SER A 10 0.76 6.13 -11.49
N ILE A 11 0.87 7.06 -10.54
CA ILE A 11 0.56 8.48 -10.72
C ILE A 11 1.73 9.22 -11.35
N SER A 12 2.98 8.90 -10.97
CA SER A 12 4.18 9.45 -11.60
C SER A 12 4.25 9.14 -13.11
N LYS A 13 3.65 8.03 -13.57
CA LYS A 13 3.43 7.72 -14.99
C LYS A 13 2.39 8.63 -15.69
N PHE A 14 1.42 9.16 -14.96
CA PHE A 14 0.39 10.08 -15.50
C PHE A 14 0.84 11.55 -15.52
N THR A 15 1.84 11.93 -14.71
CA THR A 15 2.18 13.34 -14.41
C THR A 15 3.57 13.78 -14.86
N GLY A 16 4.37 12.90 -15.46
CA GLY A 16 5.57 13.30 -16.21
C GLY A 16 6.79 13.69 -15.37
N GLY A 17 6.94 13.13 -14.16
CA GLY A 17 8.25 13.05 -13.47
C GLY A 17 8.67 14.24 -12.60
N THR A 18 7.89 15.32 -12.51
CA THR A 18 8.07 16.36 -11.47
C THR A 18 6.77 16.48 -10.70
N GLU A 19 6.69 15.81 -9.56
CA GLU A 19 5.49 15.80 -8.72
C GLU A 19 5.77 16.46 -7.39
N VAL A 20 4.88 17.38 -7.02
CA VAL A 20 4.84 17.94 -5.68
C VAL A 20 3.67 17.31 -4.96
N PHE A 21 3.94 16.77 -3.78
CA PHE A 21 2.95 16.09 -2.97
C PHE A 21 2.58 16.92 -1.73
N PHE A 22 1.34 16.78 -1.29
CA PHE A 22 0.86 17.34 -0.05
C PHE A 22 0.04 16.28 0.69
N PRO A 23 0.66 15.56 1.65
CA PRO A 23 -0.05 14.67 2.54
C PRO A 23 -0.86 15.49 3.55
N ILE A 24 -2.13 15.13 3.67
CA ILE A 24 -3.07 15.65 4.64
C ILE A 24 -3.46 14.50 5.56
N ASP A 25 -3.22 14.70 6.85
CA ASP A 25 -3.66 13.83 7.94
C ASP A 25 -4.95 14.41 8.53
N LEU A 26 -6.00 13.59 8.64
CA LEU A 26 -7.25 13.98 9.29
C LEU A 26 -7.13 13.85 10.82
N ALA A 27 -7.62 14.86 11.55
CA ALA A 27 -7.49 14.91 13.00
C ALA A 27 -8.46 13.95 13.70
N SER A 28 -8.00 12.78 14.16
CA SER A 28 -8.86 11.79 14.84
C SER A 28 -10.06 11.38 13.96
N GLY A 29 -9.78 10.92 12.73
CA GLY A 29 -10.76 10.70 11.66
C GLY A 29 -12.07 10.05 12.13
N TYR A 30 -12.00 8.93 12.87
CA TYR A 30 -13.19 8.23 13.32
C TYR A 30 -14.11 9.07 14.23
N TRP A 31 -13.56 9.88 15.14
CA TRP A 31 -14.38 10.68 16.06
C TRP A 31 -15.15 11.82 15.38
N GLN A 32 -14.82 12.13 14.13
CA GLN A 32 -15.53 13.13 13.35
C GLN A 32 -16.83 12.59 12.74
N ILE A 33 -17.00 11.26 12.67
CA ILE A 33 -18.18 10.63 12.10
C ILE A 33 -19.21 10.36 13.20
N GLU A 34 -20.42 10.87 13.00
CA GLU A 34 -21.56 10.59 13.87
C GLU A 34 -22.09 9.18 13.67
N LEU A 35 -22.37 8.49 14.78
CA LEU A 35 -23.06 7.20 14.74
C LEU A 35 -24.56 7.44 14.61
N GLU A 36 -25.20 6.62 13.79
CA GLU A 36 -26.65 6.54 13.69
C GLU A 36 -27.24 6.14 15.05
N GLU A 37 -28.35 6.77 15.47
CA GLU A 37 -28.97 6.58 16.79
C GLU A 37 -29.24 5.10 17.10
N GLU A 38 -29.74 4.34 16.12
CA GLU A 38 -30.04 2.90 16.25
C GLU A 38 -28.78 2.03 16.42
N SER A 39 -27.60 2.56 16.11
CA SER A 39 -26.33 1.86 16.25
C SER A 39 -25.56 2.23 17.51
N LYS A 40 -25.94 3.30 18.22
CA LYS A 40 -25.23 3.75 19.43
C LYS A 40 -25.29 2.74 20.57
N GLU A 41 -26.46 2.13 20.78
CA GLU A 41 -26.67 1.11 21.82
C GLU A 41 -25.72 -0.10 21.69
N LYS A 42 -25.30 -0.42 20.46
CA LYS A 42 -24.39 -1.55 20.17
C LYS A 42 -22.95 -1.27 20.54
N THR A 43 -22.64 -0.01 20.82
CA THR A 43 -21.32 0.46 21.21
C THR A 43 -21.19 0.65 22.72
N ALA A 44 -22.21 0.24 23.48
CA ALA A 44 -22.22 0.44 24.92
C ALA A 44 -21.12 -0.35 25.65
N PHE A 45 -20.51 0.28 26.65
CA PHE A 45 -19.46 -0.29 27.49
C PHE A 45 -19.65 0.14 28.95
N ILE A 46 -19.08 -0.62 29.88
CA ILE A 46 -19.27 -0.40 31.33
C ILE A 46 -17.95 0.09 31.94
N VAL A 47 -18.02 1.16 32.73
CA VAL A 47 -16.92 1.67 33.57
C VAL A 47 -17.47 1.98 34.94
N ASP A 48 -16.86 1.44 36.00
CA ASP A 48 -17.23 1.71 37.40
C ASP A 48 -18.75 1.65 37.66
N ASP A 49 -19.38 0.54 37.25
CA ASP A 49 -20.82 0.26 37.33
C ASP A 49 -21.76 1.23 36.57
N ASN A 50 -21.22 2.08 35.70
CA ASN A 50 -22.00 2.95 34.82
C ASN A 50 -21.92 2.48 33.35
N LEU A 51 -23.04 2.57 32.64
CA LEU A 51 -23.14 2.25 31.22
C LEU A 51 -22.93 3.52 30.38
N TYR A 52 -21.95 3.47 29.49
CA TYR A 52 -21.63 4.53 28.54
C TYR A 52 -21.81 4.03 27.11
N GLU A 53 -22.16 4.92 26.19
CA GLU A 53 -22.30 4.63 24.77
C GLU A 53 -21.55 5.67 23.92
N TRP A 54 -21.15 5.28 22.71
CA TRP A 54 -20.44 6.18 21.81
C TRP A 54 -21.41 6.95 20.92
N ASN A 55 -21.29 8.29 20.92
CA ASN A 55 -22.01 9.18 20.00
C ASN A 55 -21.30 9.36 18.64
N ARG A 56 -20.07 8.89 18.54
CA ARG A 56 -19.18 9.02 17.38
C ARG A 56 -18.48 7.70 17.13
N LEU A 57 -18.03 7.47 15.91
CA LEU A 57 -17.39 6.22 15.53
C LEU A 57 -16.13 5.96 16.38
N ALA A 58 -16.17 4.90 17.19
CA ALA A 58 -15.09 4.55 18.11
C ALA A 58 -14.04 3.65 17.45
N PHE A 59 -12.81 3.72 17.96
CA PHE A 59 -11.75 2.79 17.59
C PHE A 59 -12.09 1.37 18.04
N GLY A 60 -11.76 0.37 17.22
CA GLY A 60 -11.99 -1.05 17.52
C GLY A 60 -13.28 -1.62 16.92
N LEU A 61 -14.15 -0.79 16.35
CA LEU A 61 -15.32 -1.28 15.61
C LEU A 61 -14.89 -1.89 14.26
N THR A 62 -15.27 -3.14 14.01
CA THR A 62 -14.89 -3.90 12.80
C THR A 62 -15.21 -3.17 11.49
N ASN A 63 -16.32 -2.40 11.48
CA ASN A 63 -16.77 -1.67 10.29
C ASN A 63 -16.30 -0.22 10.24
N ALA A 64 -15.63 0.30 11.27
CA ALA A 64 -15.21 1.71 11.31
C ALA A 64 -14.32 2.12 10.13
N PRO A 65 -13.26 1.36 9.76
CA PRO A 65 -12.41 1.71 8.62
C PRO A 65 -13.19 1.69 7.29
N GLY A 66 -14.11 0.73 7.13
CA GLY A 66 -14.94 0.61 5.93
C GLY A 66 -15.93 1.77 5.77
N THR A 67 -16.59 2.17 6.86
CA THR A 67 -17.50 3.31 6.88
C THR A 67 -16.75 4.62 6.61
N PHE A 68 -15.57 4.79 7.20
CA PHE A 68 -14.72 5.97 6.97
C PHE A 68 -14.29 6.06 5.50
N GLN A 69 -13.76 4.98 4.93
CA GLN A 69 -13.38 4.94 3.51
C GLN A 69 -14.55 5.25 2.59
N ARG A 70 -15.77 4.77 2.90
CA ARG A 70 -16.97 5.06 2.11
C ARG A 70 -17.35 6.53 2.14
N LEU A 71 -17.28 7.17 3.31
CA LEU A 71 -17.51 8.62 3.44
C LEU A 71 -16.50 9.39 2.60
N MET A 72 -15.22 9.09 2.76
CA MET A 72 -14.13 9.72 2.03
C MET A 72 -14.27 9.56 0.50
N ASN A 73 -14.60 8.35 0.05
CA ASN A 73 -14.87 8.08 -1.37
C ASN A 73 -16.07 8.87 -1.90
N SER A 74 -17.06 9.16 -1.05
CA SER A 74 -18.25 9.95 -1.42
C SER A 74 -17.92 11.44 -1.57
N VAL A 75 -17.23 12.00 -0.57
CA VAL A 75 -16.81 13.41 -0.53
C VAL A 75 -15.83 13.72 -1.66
N LEU A 76 -14.83 12.87 -1.85
CA LEU A 76 -13.73 13.09 -2.79
C LEU A 76 -13.94 12.38 -4.13
N ARG A 77 -15.13 11.86 -4.41
CA ARG A 77 -15.44 11.09 -5.63
C ARG A 77 -15.04 11.80 -6.93
N ARG A 78 -15.19 13.12 -6.97
CA ARG A 78 -14.94 13.95 -8.18
C ARG A 78 -13.44 14.16 -8.45
N VAL A 79 -12.61 13.99 -7.43
CA VAL A 79 -11.20 14.39 -7.39
C VAL A 79 -10.25 13.21 -7.20
N ILE A 80 -10.75 12.10 -6.63
CA ILE A 80 -10.02 10.84 -6.45
C ILE A 80 -9.47 10.34 -7.79
N GLY A 81 -8.18 10.02 -7.79
CA GLY A 81 -7.44 9.48 -8.94
C GLY A 81 -7.10 10.50 -10.03
N LYS A 82 -7.52 11.77 -9.88
CA LYS A 82 -7.14 12.86 -10.80
C LYS A 82 -6.13 13.81 -10.16
N ILE A 83 -6.47 14.32 -8.98
CA ILE A 83 -5.67 15.32 -8.25
C ILE A 83 -5.33 14.87 -6.83
N CYS A 84 -6.03 13.86 -6.31
CA CYS A 84 -5.76 13.32 -4.98
C CYS A 84 -5.92 11.80 -4.92
N LEU A 85 -5.09 11.18 -4.07
CA LEU A 85 -5.26 9.83 -3.56
C LEU A 85 -5.84 9.89 -2.15
N VAL A 86 -6.64 8.88 -1.83
CA VAL A 86 -7.30 8.79 -0.53
C VAL A 86 -7.25 7.35 -0.05
N TYR A 87 -6.72 7.15 1.15
CA TYR A 87 -6.73 5.86 1.81
C TYR A 87 -6.89 6.05 3.31
N LEU A 88 -8.02 5.56 3.83
CA LEU A 88 -8.43 5.79 5.21
C LEU A 88 -8.22 7.27 5.57
N ASP A 89 -7.37 7.54 6.55
CA ASP A 89 -7.12 8.86 7.12
C ASP A 89 -6.08 9.68 6.33
N ASP A 90 -5.40 9.07 5.36
CA ASP A 90 -4.35 9.70 4.55
C ASP A 90 -4.92 10.19 3.21
N ILE A 91 -4.90 11.50 3.00
CA ILE A 91 -5.19 12.12 1.71
C ILE A 91 -3.89 12.66 1.14
N ILE A 92 -3.52 12.27 -0.07
CA ILE A 92 -2.35 12.82 -0.76
C ILE A 92 -2.83 13.60 -1.96
N ILE A 93 -2.56 14.91 -1.97
CA ILE A 93 -2.75 15.75 -3.14
C ILE A 93 -1.45 15.74 -3.94
N PHE A 94 -1.53 15.54 -5.24
CA PHE A 94 -0.37 15.53 -6.13
C PHE A 94 -0.65 16.44 -7.34
N SER A 95 0.40 17.03 -7.89
CA SER A 95 0.31 17.85 -9.10
C SER A 95 1.68 18.01 -9.75
N SER A 96 1.68 18.22 -11.07
CA SER A 96 2.90 18.48 -11.83
C SER A 96 3.45 19.91 -11.67
N ILE A 97 2.59 20.88 -11.32
CA ILE A 97 2.92 22.31 -11.26
C ILE A 97 2.54 22.88 -9.89
N ILE A 98 3.43 23.68 -9.30
CA ILE A 98 3.24 24.30 -7.97
C ILE A 98 1.99 25.21 -7.94
N GLU A 99 1.74 25.99 -8.99
CA GLU A 99 0.57 26.89 -9.06
C GLU A 99 -0.76 26.11 -9.11
N GLU A 100 -0.78 25.02 -9.87
CA GLU A 100 -1.93 24.10 -9.92
C GLU A 100 -2.13 23.42 -8.56
N HIS A 101 -1.03 23.07 -7.88
CA HIS A 101 -1.03 22.49 -6.56
C HIS A 101 -1.84 23.33 -5.56
N PHE A 102 -1.58 24.65 -5.51
CA PHE A 102 -2.31 25.55 -4.61
C PHE A 102 -3.80 25.64 -4.96
N THR A 103 -4.15 25.59 -6.25
CA THR A 103 -5.54 25.61 -6.70
C THR A 103 -6.26 24.30 -6.34
N ASN A 104 -5.57 23.17 -6.49
CA ASN A 104 -6.07 21.84 -6.12
C ASN A 104 -6.23 21.71 -4.60
N LEU A 105 -5.23 22.15 -3.84
CA LEU A 105 -5.29 22.24 -2.38
C LEU A 105 -6.46 23.12 -1.97
N LYS A 106 -6.63 24.28 -2.61
CA LYS A 106 -7.75 25.17 -2.28
C LYS A 106 -9.10 24.49 -2.52
N THR A 107 -9.24 23.80 -3.65
CA THR A 107 -10.49 23.11 -4.03
C THR A 107 -10.80 21.94 -3.09
N VAL A 108 -9.80 21.10 -2.78
CA VAL A 108 -9.98 19.93 -1.91
C VAL A 108 -10.19 20.35 -0.46
N VAL A 109 -9.35 21.27 0.05
CA VAL A 109 -9.37 21.71 1.45
C VAL A 109 -10.57 22.62 1.74
N PHE A 110 -10.75 23.70 1.00
CA PHE A 110 -11.79 24.69 1.34
C PHE A 110 -13.18 24.27 0.86
N SER A 111 -13.31 23.51 -0.23
CA SER A 111 -14.66 23.16 -0.71
C SER A 111 -15.10 21.77 -0.26
N LEU A 112 -14.26 20.74 -0.38
CA LEU A 112 -14.73 19.37 -0.14
C LEU A 112 -14.65 18.97 1.34
N LEU A 113 -13.55 19.27 2.02
CA LEU A 113 -13.39 18.95 3.45
C LEU A 113 -14.26 19.84 4.34
N GLU A 114 -14.38 21.14 4.02
CA GLU A 114 -15.24 22.06 4.77
C GLU A 114 -16.72 21.66 4.67
N ASN A 115 -17.22 21.34 3.47
CA ASN A 115 -18.60 20.85 3.29
C ASN A 115 -18.85 19.53 4.02
N ALA A 116 -17.82 18.68 4.13
CA ALA A 116 -17.88 17.43 4.88
C ALA A 116 -17.67 17.60 6.39
N HIS A 117 -17.44 18.83 6.88
CA HIS A 117 -17.12 19.15 8.28
C HIS A 117 -15.89 18.39 8.81
N LEU A 118 -14.96 18.02 7.92
CA LEU A 118 -13.78 17.25 8.26
C LEU A 118 -12.63 18.18 8.69
N LYS A 119 -12.07 17.93 9.86
CA LYS A 119 -10.93 18.68 10.42
C LYS A 119 -9.62 17.98 10.10
N MET A 120 -8.65 18.76 9.63
CA MET A 120 -7.29 18.31 9.36
C MET A 120 -6.37 18.61 10.53
N LYS A 121 -5.33 17.77 10.70
CA LYS A 121 -4.28 17.98 11.69
C LYS A 121 -3.07 18.64 11.05
N MET A 122 -3.04 19.98 11.09
CA MET A 122 -1.97 20.78 10.46
C MET A 122 -0.56 20.42 10.94
N SER A 123 -0.40 19.93 12.17
CA SER A 123 0.92 19.58 12.73
C SER A 123 1.58 18.36 12.05
N LYS A 124 0.85 17.61 11.24
CA LYS A 124 1.33 16.44 10.50
C LYS A 124 1.29 16.62 8.98
N CYS A 125 0.78 17.74 8.49
CA CYS A 125 0.77 18.04 7.06
C CYS A 125 2.13 18.61 6.65
N GLU A 126 2.76 18.03 5.62
CA GLU A 126 4.02 18.53 5.06
C GLU A 126 3.74 19.29 3.76
N PHE A 127 4.13 20.56 3.71
CA PHE A 127 3.93 21.40 2.53
C PHE A 127 4.99 21.13 1.46
N LEU A 128 4.54 20.96 0.21
CA LEU A 128 5.38 20.82 -0.98
C LEU A 128 6.45 19.71 -0.84
N ALA A 129 6.04 18.57 -0.29
CA ALA A 129 6.93 17.43 -0.13
C ALA A 129 7.33 16.87 -1.51
N GLN A 130 8.64 16.73 -1.75
CA GLN A 130 9.17 16.07 -2.95
C GLN A 130 9.05 14.55 -2.87
N SER A 131 8.90 14.02 -1.67
CA SER A 131 8.68 12.60 -1.38
C SER A 131 7.73 12.49 -0.19
N VAL A 132 6.72 11.65 -0.28
CA VAL A 132 5.78 11.41 0.82
C VAL A 132 5.84 9.96 1.23
N SER A 133 5.90 9.73 2.54
CA SER A 133 5.74 8.39 3.08
C SER A 133 4.26 8.00 3.04
N TYR A 134 3.84 7.18 2.08
CA TYR A 134 2.47 6.66 2.06
C TYR A 134 2.44 5.29 2.72
N LEU A 135 1.57 5.10 3.73
CA LEU A 135 1.54 3.89 4.58
C LEU A 135 2.87 3.62 5.34
N GLY A 136 3.68 4.66 5.57
CA GLY A 136 4.99 4.52 6.20
C GLY A 136 6.12 4.13 5.24
N HIS A 137 5.95 4.29 3.93
CA HIS A 137 6.95 3.93 2.93
C HIS A 137 7.36 5.12 2.06
N ASP A 138 8.65 5.41 2.03
CA ASP A 138 9.25 6.33 1.05
C ASP A 138 9.30 5.64 -0.32
N PHE A 139 8.45 6.05 -1.26
CA PHE A 139 8.44 5.52 -2.63
C PHE A 139 9.62 6.01 -3.49
N SER A 140 10.47 6.90 -2.96
CA SER A 140 11.68 7.38 -3.63
C SER A 140 12.86 6.39 -3.53
N LYS A 141 12.74 5.30 -2.77
CA LYS A 141 13.85 4.41 -2.44
C LYS A 141 13.66 3.04 -3.08
N GLU A 142 14.78 2.43 -3.47
CA GLU A 142 14.78 1.10 -4.09
C GLU A 142 14.28 0.05 -3.09
N PHE A 143 13.32 -0.77 -3.53
CA PHE A 143 12.78 -1.85 -2.72
C PHE A 143 13.69 -3.08 -2.80
N LEU A 144 13.93 -3.73 -1.66
CA LEU A 144 14.60 -5.02 -1.59
C LEU A 144 13.60 -6.09 -1.20
N ILE A 145 13.57 -7.19 -1.94
CA ILE A 145 12.78 -8.38 -1.59
C ILE A 145 13.73 -9.53 -1.28
N TYR A 146 13.72 -9.96 -0.02
CA TYR A 146 14.41 -11.15 0.44
C TYR A 146 13.47 -12.33 0.31
N THR A 147 13.93 -13.41 -0.31
CA THR A 147 13.11 -14.60 -0.51
C THR A 147 13.87 -15.84 -0.08
N ASP A 148 13.17 -16.75 0.58
CA ASP A 148 13.73 -18.00 1.09
C ASP A 148 12.69 -19.11 0.94
N ALA A 149 13.14 -20.31 0.59
CA ALA A 149 12.30 -21.48 0.48
C ALA A 149 12.79 -22.64 1.33
N SER A 150 11.87 -23.21 2.11
CA SER A 150 12.12 -24.40 2.91
C SER A 150 11.38 -25.63 2.35
N ASN A 151 11.61 -26.79 2.96
CA ASN A 151 10.89 -28.01 2.61
C ASN A 151 9.39 -27.98 2.92
N TYR A 152 8.93 -27.01 3.72
CA TYR A 152 7.55 -26.94 4.22
C TYR A 152 6.83 -25.64 3.84
N GLY A 153 7.57 -24.58 3.52
CA GLY A 153 6.99 -23.27 3.27
C GLY A 153 7.91 -22.32 2.53
N LEU A 154 7.31 -21.25 2.01
CA LEU A 154 7.94 -20.14 1.32
C LEU A 154 7.90 -18.90 2.20
N GLY A 155 8.99 -18.15 2.23
CA GLY A 155 9.13 -16.87 2.92
C GLY A 155 9.51 -15.75 1.96
N ALA A 156 8.98 -14.56 2.20
CA ALA A 156 9.39 -13.34 1.53
C ALA A 156 9.31 -12.14 2.48
N VAL A 157 10.32 -11.27 2.43
CA VAL A 157 10.40 -10.04 3.21
C VAL A 157 10.64 -8.88 2.26
N LEU A 158 9.76 -7.88 2.31
CA LEU A 158 9.96 -6.60 1.63
C LEU A 158 10.66 -5.64 2.59
N SER A 159 11.73 -4.99 2.13
CA SER A 159 12.56 -4.07 2.89
C SER A 159 12.90 -2.84 2.05
N HIS A 160 13.31 -1.76 2.72
CA HIS A 160 13.94 -0.61 2.07
C HIS A 160 15.29 -0.30 2.73
N MET A 161 16.26 0.15 1.93
CA MET A 161 17.51 0.69 2.45
C MET A 161 17.28 2.15 2.89
N LYS A 162 17.36 2.43 4.20
CA LYS A 162 17.30 3.79 4.75
C LYS A 162 18.49 4.03 5.66
N ASP A 163 19.28 5.06 5.35
CA ASP A 163 20.47 5.46 6.10
C ASP A 163 21.48 4.30 6.31
N GLY A 164 21.63 3.44 5.30
CA GLY A 164 22.51 2.28 5.34
C GLY A 164 22.02 1.13 6.23
N LYS A 165 20.75 1.18 6.68
CA LYS A 165 20.10 0.10 7.43
C LYS A 165 18.92 -0.47 6.66
N ASP A 166 18.81 -1.79 6.65
CA ASP A 166 17.65 -2.51 6.13
C ASP A 166 16.48 -2.33 7.10
N GLN A 167 15.43 -1.68 6.63
CA GLN A 167 14.19 -1.51 7.39
C GLN A 167 13.09 -2.36 6.74
N PRO A 168 12.63 -3.44 7.42
CA PRO A 168 11.60 -4.30 6.88
C PRO A 168 10.25 -3.59 6.85
N ILE A 169 9.60 -3.67 5.70
CA ILE A 169 8.27 -3.13 5.42
C ILE A 169 7.20 -4.17 5.73
N ALA A 170 7.36 -5.36 5.17
CA ALA A 170 6.33 -6.39 5.24
C ALA A 170 6.91 -7.80 5.17
N TYR A 171 6.31 -8.70 5.92
CA TYR A 171 6.65 -10.12 5.94
C TYR A 171 5.52 -10.92 5.32
N ALA A 172 5.88 -11.94 4.55
CA ALA A 172 4.94 -12.87 3.96
C ALA A 172 5.48 -14.29 4.07
N SER A 173 4.62 -15.22 4.49
CA SER A 173 4.94 -16.63 4.50
C SER A 173 3.71 -17.48 4.17
N ARG A 174 3.96 -18.67 3.61
CA ARG A 174 2.91 -19.63 3.25
C ARG A 174 3.47 -21.05 3.22
N ASN A 175 2.66 -22.02 3.65
CA ASN A 175 2.99 -23.45 3.52
C ASN A 175 2.89 -23.94 2.07
N LEU A 176 3.77 -24.87 1.69
CA LEU A 176 3.75 -25.50 0.37
C LEU A 176 2.54 -26.41 0.20
N ASN A 177 1.91 -26.36 -0.98
CA ASN A 177 0.87 -27.33 -1.34
C ASN A 177 1.47 -28.70 -1.66
N LYS A 178 0.65 -29.77 -1.65
CA LYS A 178 1.09 -31.15 -1.95
C LYS A 178 1.93 -31.29 -3.22
N GLY A 179 1.60 -30.52 -4.27
CA GLY A 179 2.39 -30.47 -5.50
C GLY A 179 3.70 -29.69 -5.38
N GLU A 180 3.73 -28.63 -4.58
CA GLU A 180 4.92 -27.77 -4.40
C GLU A 180 5.95 -28.38 -3.45
N ILE A 181 5.53 -29.27 -2.54
CA ILE A 181 6.44 -30.05 -1.67
C ILE A 181 7.42 -30.89 -2.51
N MET A 182 6.95 -31.40 -3.65
CA MET A 182 7.72 -32.26 -4.56
C MET A 182 8.66 -31.48 -5.47
N TYR A 183 8.64 -30.15 -5.44
CA TYR A 183 9.55 -29.33 -6.22
C TYR A 183 10.99 -29.51 -5.72
N SER A 184 11.93 -29.46 -6.65
CA SER A 184 13.35 -29.37 -6.33
C SER A 184 13.67 -28.09 -5.54
N THR A 185 14.80 -28.05 -4.84
CA THR A 185 15.22 -26.87 -4.07
C THR A 185 15.24 -25.61 -4.93
N ILE A 186 15.74 -25.70 -6.17
CA ILE A 186 15.79 -24.57 -7.12
C ILE A 186 14.37 -24.11 -7.52
N GLU A 187 13.45 -25.05 -7.76
CA GLU A 187 12.06 -24.71 -8.08
C GLU A 187 11.31 -24.11 -6.89
N LYS A 188 11.65 -24.52 -5.66
CA LYS A 188 11.10 -23.94 -4.43
C LYS A 188 11.59 -22.49 -4.24
N GLU A 189 12.87 -22.22 -4.50
CA GLU A 189 13.42 -20.86 -4.51
C GLU A 189 12.72 -19.97 -5.55
N ALA A 190 12.58 -20.47 -6.79
CA ALA A 190 11.84 -19.76 -7.82
C ALA A 190 10.36 -19.53 -7.41
N ALA A 191 9.75 -20.49 -6.72
CA ALA A 191 8.40 -20.35 -6.20
C ALA A 191 8.31 -19.29 -5.08
N ALA A 192 9.33 -19.17 -4.22
CA ALA A 192 9.42 -18.14 -3.18
C ALA A 192 9.49 -16.74 -3.81
N VAL A 193 10.32 -16.57 -4.85
CA VAL A 193 10.41 -15.31 -5.62
C VAL A 193 9.06 -14.94 -6.23
N VAL A 194 8.44 -15.87 -6.95
CA VAL A 194 7.13 -15.61 -7.58
C VAL A 194 6.04 -15.36 -6.54
N PHE A 195 6.08 -16.05 -5.40
CA PHE A 195 5.17 -15.83 -4.29
C PHE A 195 5.34 -14.43 -3.69
N GLY A 196 6.56 -14.03 -3.37
CA GLY A 196 6.88 -12.72 -2.83
C GLY A 196 6.45 -11.59 -3.76
N ILE A 197 6.79 -11.70 -5.05
CA ILE A 197 6.40 -10.73 -6.07
C ILE A 197 4.87 -10.63 -6.20
N LYS A 198 4.16 -11.75 -6.22
CA LYS A 198 2.68 -11.73 -6.27
C LYS A 198 2.08 -11.14 -5.01
N ARG A 199 2.66 -11.40 -3.85
CA ARG A 199 2.17 -10.94 -2.55
C ARG A 199 2.39 -9.44 -2.36
N PHE A 200 3.51 -8.92 -2.84
CA PHE A 200 3.88 -7.51 -2.78
C PHE A 200 3.65 -6.78 -4.09
N ARG A 201 2.79 -7.32 -4.96
CA ARG A 201 2.53 -6.76 -6.29
C ARG A 201 2.14 -5.28 -6.25
N HIS A 202 1.38 -4.88 -5.23
CA HIS A 202 0.97 -3.48 -5.02
C HIS A 202 2.13 -2.52 -4.71
N TYR A 203 3.26 -3.03 -4.23
CA TYR A 203 4.48 -2.25 -4.03
C TYR A 203 5.41 -2.31 -5.26
N LEU A 204 5.55 -3.49 -5.88
CA LEU A 204 6.61 -3.77 -6.85
C LEU A 204 6.25 -3.53 -8.32
N GLN A 205 4.96 -3.42 -8.66
CA GLN A 205 4.51 -3.43 -10.05
C GLN A 205 5.05 -2.25 -10.90
N ASP A 206 5.37 -1.12 -10.27
CA ASP A 206 5.76 0.11 -10.97
C ASP A 206 7.17 0.61 -10.64
N GLN A 207 7.89 -0.05 -9.73
CA GLN A 207 9.20 0.37 -9.26
C GLN A 207 10.31 -0.64 -9.60
N PRO A 208 11.54 -0.17 -9.85
CA PRO A 208 12.69 -1.05 -9.84
C PRO A 208 12.91 -1.60 -8.43
N PHE A 209 13.16 -2.91 -8.33
CA PHE A 209 13.44 -3.55 -7.05
C PHE A 209 14.55 -4.60 -7.19
N VAL A 210 15.24 -4.86 -6.07
CA VAL A 210 16.31 -5.84 -5.96
C VAL A 210 15.76 -7.11 -5.33
N ILE A 211 15.93 -8.24 -6.00
CA ILE A 211 15.66 -9.55 -5.42
C ILE A 211 16.94 -10.06 -4.78
N VAL A 212 16.88 -10.31 -3.48
CA VAL A 212 17.96 -10.90 -2.68
C VAL A 212 17.58 -12.34 -2.36
N SER A 213 18.37 -13.28 -2.87
CA SER A 213 18.20 -14.71 -2.61
C SER A 213 19.58 -15.37 -2.55
N ASP A 214 19.72 -16.32 -1.64
CA ASP A 214 20.94 -17.10 -1.40
C ASP A 214 21.24 -18.12 -2.51
N HIS A 215 20.30 -18.32 -3.42
CA HIS A 215 20.45 -19.18 -4.57
C HIS A 215 20.39 -18.42 -5.90
N ARG A 216 20.83 -19.07 -6.98
CA ARG A 216 20.76 -18.53 -8.36
C ARG A 216 19.58 -19.11 -9.15
N PRO A 217 18.31 -18.91 -8.75
CA PRO A 217 17.17 -19.47 -9.48
C PRO A 217 17.07 -18.90 -10.92
N PHE A 218 17.65 -17.71 -11.17
CA PHE A 218 17.52 -17.00 -12.44
C PHE A 218 18.41 -17.54 -13.57
N GLN A 219 19.61 -18.07 -13.26
CA GLN A 219 20.47 -18.72 -14.28
C GLN A 219 19.78 -19.93 -14.91
N TRP A 220 18.89 -20.58 -14.15
CA TRP A 220 18.09 -21.70 -14.63
C TRP A 220 16.90 -21.21 -15.46
N MET A 221 16.20 -20.17 -15.00
CA MET A 221 14.98 -19.66 -15.64
C MET A 221 15.22 -18.96 -16.99
N GLN A 222 16.39 -18.33 -17.20
CA GLN A 222 16.78 -17.77 -18.52
C GLN A 222 17.10 -18.85 -19.56
N ASN A 223 17.51 -20.05 -19.12
CA ASN A 223 17.88 -21.15 -20.01
C ASN A 223 16.70 -22.08 -20.35
N PHE A 224 15.55 -21.91 -19.71
CA PHE A 224 14.37 -22.77 -19.93
C PHE A 224 13.57 -22.32 -21.16
N LYS A 225 13.55 -23.18 -22.19
CA LYS A 225 12.87 -22.98 -23.49
C LYS A 225 11.40 -23.45 -23.53
N ASP A 226 10.79 -23.72 -22.39
CA ASP A 226 9.46 -24.34 -22.34
C ASP A 226 8.36 -23.28 -22.17
N GLU A 227 7.71 -22.93 -23.28
CA GLU A 227 6.69 -21.87 -23.38
C GLU A 227 5.32 -22.29 -22.82
N THR A 228 5.10 -23.59 -22.56
CA THR A 228 3.82 -24.15 -22.12
C THR A 228 3.95 -24.92 -20.79
N GLY A 229 4.05 -24.18 -19.69
CA GLY A 229 4.08 -24.75 -18.35
C GLY A 229 3.96 -23.71 -17.22
N ARG A 230 4.01 -24.19 -15.97
CA ARG A 230 4.06 -23.34 -14.75
C ARG A 230 5.21 -22.33 -14.82
N LEU A 231 6.37 -22.77 -15.31
CA LEU A 231 7.57 -21.96 -15.45
C LEU A 231 7.43 -20.89 -16.54
N GLY A 232 6.83 -21.22 -17.69
CA GLY A 232 6.52 -20.24 -18.73
C GLY A 232 5.60 -19.11 -18.21
N ARG A 233 4.58 -19.44 -17.40
CA ARG A 233 3.72 -18.43 -16.75
C ARG A 233 4.49 -17.54 -15.77
N TRP A 234 5.51 -18.07 -15.09
CA TRP A 234 6.34 -17.30 -14.18
C TRP A 234 7.32 -16.41 -14.94
N ALA A 235 7.93 -16.92 -16.02
CA ALA A 235 8.78 -16.14 -16.91
C ALA A 235 8.02 -14.95 -17.53
N ILE A 236 6.78 -15.16 -17.98
CA ILE A 236 5.90 -14.10 -18.47
C ILE A 236 5.61 -13.07 -17.37
N LEU A 237 5.31 -13.51 -16.14
CA LEU A 237 5.05 -12.57 -15.05
C LEU A 237 6.28 -11.69 -14.76
N LEU A 238 7.46 -12.28 -14.78
CA LEU A 238 8.72 -11.61 -14.49
C LEU A 238 9.15 -10.68 -15.64
N SER A 239 8.86 -11.02 -16.90
CA SER A 239 9.22 -10.15 -18.03
C SER A 239 8.51 -8.79 -18.02
N TYR A 240 7.36 -8.70 -17.35
CA TYR A 240 6.65 -7.43 -17.17
C TYR A 240 7.23 -6.53 -16.06
N MET A 241 8.20 -7.01 -15.28
CA MET A 241 8.75 -6.29 -14.13
C MET A 241 10.21 -5.88 -14.34
N LYS A 242 10.58 -4.75 -13.73
CA LYS A 242 11.95 -4.24 -13.72
C LYS A 242 12.60 -4.62 -12.40
N PHE A 243 13.44 -5.65 -12.40
CA PHE A 243 14.17 -6.06 -11.20
C PHE A 243 15.64 -6.34 -11.49
N SER A 244 16.46 -6.23 -10.45
CA SER A 244 17.87 -6.67 -10.42
C SER A 244 18.02 -7.81 -9.41
N PHE A 245 19.01 -8.67 -9.61
CA PHE A 245 19.34 -9.74 -8.65
C PHE A 245 20.61 -9.38 -7.91
N GLN A 246 20.57 -9.55 -6.59
CA GLN A 246 21.73 -9.46 -5.73
C GLN A 246 21.88 -10.79 -4.99
N TYR A 247 23.10 -11.31 -5.01
CA TYR A 247 23.49 -12.57 -4.37
C TYR A 247 24.33 -12.29 -3.13
#